data_AF-A0A971HXB1-F1
#
_entry.id   AF-A0A971HXB1-F1
#
_cell.length_a   1.000
_cell.length_b   1.000
_cell.length_c   1.000
_cell.angle_alpha   90.00
_cell.angle_beta   90.00
_cell.angle_gamma   90.00
#
_symmetry.space_group_name_H-M   'P 1'
#
loop_
_entity.id
_entity.type
_entity.pdbx_description
1 polymer ?
#
loop_
_entity_poly.entity_id
_entity_poly.type
_entity_poly.pdbx_seq_one_letter_code
_entity_poly.pdbx_strand_id
1 'polypeptide(L)'
;MTRTMWKYTTRLQSPLLILSMLILSLFLTGCGGKSTPSSILPSGKAKPVTKSSKKGGTYKPYTVFGQTYYPLDSAAGYSETGMASWYGPNFHGKKTANGEVYNMYQMTAAHRILPMHTKVVVKNLNNGRSAEVRINDRGPFVNNRIIDLSYAAADRLGVIGPGTAKVHVQTIAGQTIQYIGPFYVQYGAFVVEDNARRLRQRLQQRGFSGTRITKGELNGTIYWRVQVGAFSNLREAENMRLQLAKESPDCFVIAD
;
A
#
# COMPACT_ATOMS: atom_id res chain seq x y z
N MET A 1 49.82 15.93 -61.06
CA MET A 1 49.79 15.50 -62.48
C MET A 1 49.08 14.16 -62.49
N THR A 2 47.93 13.87 -63.10
CA THR A 2 47.06 14.43 -64.16
C THR A 2 45.67 13.79 -63.92
N ARG A 3 44.56 14.55 -63.84
CA ARG A 3 43.45 14.62 -64.84
C ARG A 3 43.13 13.26 -65.52
N THR A 4 41.89 12.79 -65.65
CA THR A 4 40.75 13.49 -66.30
C THR A 4 39.40 12.76 -66.08
N MET A 5 38.32 13.54 -66.08
CA MET A 5 36.88 13.18 -66.10
C MET A 5 36.37 12.62 -67.45
N TRP A 6 35.25 11.87 -67.44
CA TRP A 6 33.98 12.04 -68.20
C TRP A 6 33.16 10.72 -68.21
N LYS A 7 31.82 10.65 -68.33
CA LYS A 7 30.64 11.52 -68.12
C LYS A 7 29.38 10.66 -68.45
N TYR A 8 28.28 10.94 -67.74
CA TYR A 8 26.82 10.77 -68.02
C TYR A 8 26.23 9.53 -68.73
N THR A 9 25.09 9.07 -68.20
CA THR A 9 23.70 9.12 -68.75
C THR A 9 22.81 8.32 -67.78
N THR A 10 21.53 8.58 -67.47
CA THR A 10 20.47 9.49 -67.94
C THR A 10 19.41 9.60 -66.82
N ARG A 11 18.71 10.74 -66.77
CA ARG A 11 17.53 11.03 -65.92
C ARG A 11 16.26 10.45 -66.53
N LEU A 12 15.26 10.14 -65.68
CA LEU A 12 13.81 10.42 -65.87
C LEU A 12 13.27 10.70 -64.44
N GLN A 13 12.86 11.91 -64.00
CA GLN A 13 11.65 12.70 -64.33
C GLN A 13 10.35 11.89 -64.12
N SER A 14 9.31 12.26 -63.34
CA SER A 14 8.95 13.41 -62.48
C SER A 14 7.71 13.02 -61.65
N PRO A 15 7.36 13.76 -60.56
CA PRO A 15 6.10 13.64 -59.82
C PRO A 15 4.98 14.59 -60.37
N LEU A 16 3.78 14.51 -59.77
CA LEU A 16 2.60 15.42 -59.84
C LEU A 16 1.53 15.21 -60.95
N LEU A 17 0.26 15.09 -60.50
CA LEU A 17 -0.96 15.84 -60.90
C LEU A 17 -2.20 15.11 -60.29
N ILE A 18 -2.85 15.57 -59.22
CA ILE A 18 -3.80 16.71 -59.07
C ILE A 18 -5.10 16.53 -59.87
N LEU A 19 -6.20 16.16 -59.18
CA LEU A 19 -7.61 16.57 -59.39
C LEU A 19 -8.45 15.90 -58.28
N SER A 20 -9.35 16.48 -57.50
CA SER A 20 -10.09 17.74 -57.61
C SER A 20 -10.37 18.33 -56.20
N MET A 21 -10.17 19.64 -56.06
CA MET A 21 -10.75 20.47 -55.00
C MET A 21 -12.14 20.99 -55.41
N LEU A 22 -12.87 21.45 -54.37
CA LEU A 22 -13.84 22.55 -54.33
C LEU A 22 -15.34 22.21 -54.23
N ILE A 23 -15.95 22.63 -53.10
CA ILE A 23 -17.15 23.48 -52.90
C ILE A 23 -17.27 23.60 -51.36
N LEU A 24 -16.76 24.62 -50.66
CA LEU A 24 -17.19 26.02 -50.53
C LEU A 24 -18.65 26.20 -50.08
N SER A 25 -18.87 26.50 -48.80
CA SER A 25 -19.55 27.74 -48.37
C SER A 25 -19.68 27.87 -46.85
N LEU A 26 -19.17 29.00 -46.34
CA LEU A 26 -19.44 29.61 -45.04
C LEU A 26 -20.94 29.90 -44.88
N PHE A 27 -21.45 29.75 -43.66
CA PHE A 27 -22.42 30.70 -43.10
C PHE A 27 -22.05 31.02 -41.65
N LEU A 28 -21.73 32.30 -41.39
CA LEU A 28 -21.73 32.94 -40.08
C LEU A 28 -23.13 33.48 -39.77
N THR A 29 -23.32 33.79 -38.47
CA THR A 29 -24.42 34.51 -37.77
C THR A 29 -25.61 33.66 -37.31
N GLY A 30 -26.17 33.79 -36.09
CA GLY A 30 -26.01 34.80 -35.04
C GLY A 30 -26.74 34.42 -33.74
N CYS A 31 -26.72 35.35 -32.78
CA CYS A 31 -27.09 35.23 -31.36
C CYS A 31 -28.57 34.93 -31.04
N GLY A 32 -28.81 34.35 -29.86
CA GLY A 32 -30.12 34.38 -29.19
C GLY A 32 -30.09 33.73 -27.80
N GLY A 33 -30.02 34.54 -26.74
CA GLY A 33 -30.24 34.09 -25.36
C GLY A 33 -31.70 34.23 -24.95
N LYS A 34 -32.22 33.28 -24.15
CA LYS A 34 -33.30 33.48 -23.18
C LYS A 34 -33.13 32.58 -21.94
N SER A 35 -33.28 33.26 -20.82
CA SER A 35 -33.46 32.94 -19.40
C SER A 35 -34.24 31.68 -18.98
N THR A 36 -33.62 30.93 -18.03
CA THR A 36 -34.12 30.27 -16.78
C THR A 36 -35.30 29.27 -16.79
N PRO A 37 -35.26 28.18 -15.97
CA PRO A 37 -35.34 28.32 -14.52
C PRO A 37 -34.34 27.50 -13.69
N SER A 38 -34.08 28.08 -12.52
CA SER A 38 -33.40 27.52 -11.37
C SER A 38 -33.98 26.15 -10.98
N SER A 39 -33.15 25.10 -11.03
CA SER A 39 -33.34 23.93 -10.17
C SER A 39 -32.30 24.00 -9.07
N ILE A 40 -32.74 24.52 -7.93
CA ILE A 40 -32.09 24.40 -6.63
C ILE A 40 -31.93 22.90 -6.37
N LEU A 41 -30.75 22.34 -6.63
CA LEU A 41 -30.36 21.07 -6.05
C LEU A 41 -29.96 21.36 -4.60
N PRO A 42 -30.63 20.77 -3.61
CA PRO A 42 -30.28 20.98 -2.22
C PRO A 42 -28.87 20.49 -1.98
N SER A 43 -28.08 21.32 -1.31
CA SER A 43 -26.82 21.00 -0.66
C SER A 43 -27.05 19.86 0.35
N GLY A 44 -27.12 18.64 -0.16
CA GLY A 44 -27.03 17.43 0.61
C GLY A 44 -25.57 17.17 0.89
N LYS A 45 -25.15 17.38 2.14
CA LYS A 45 -23.85 16.93 2.65
C LYS A 45 -23.60 15.53 2.11
N ALA A 46 -22.59 15.39 1.25
CA ALA A 46 -22.14 14.08 0.80
C ALA A 46 -21.81 13.28 2.07
N LYS A 47 -22.65 12.28 2.37
CA LYS A 47 -22.33 11.31 3.43
C LYS A 47 -20.98 10.70 3.05
N PRO A 48 -19.98 10.71 3.93
CA PRO A 48 -18.73 10.03 3.64
C PRO A 48 -19.10 8.57 3.36
N VAL A 49 -18.68 8.09 2.19
CA VAL A 49 -18.85 6.70 1.78
C VAL A 49 -18.00 5.86 2.73
N THR A 50 -18.60 5.43 3.84
CA THR A 50 -18.03 4.49 4.79
C THR A 50 -18.09 3.09 4.20
N LYS A 51 -17.21 2.80 3.24
CA LYS A 51 -16.82 1.41 3.01
C LYS A 51 -15.84 1.03 4.12
N SER A 52 -16.41 0.49 5.19
CA SER A 52 -15.73 -0.32 6.21
C SER A 52 -14.61 -1.14 5.57
N SER A 53 -13.34 -0.76 5.80
CA SER A 53 -12.24 -1.69 5.57
C SER A 53 -12.30 -2.71 6.71
N LYS A 54 -13.11 -3.75 6.54
CA LYS A 54 -12.94 -4.97 7.34
C LYS A 54 -11.45 -5.30 7.33
N LYS A 55 -10.82 -5.35 8.50
CA LYS A 55 -9.43 -5.75 8.63
C LYS A 55 -9.22 -7.08 7.91
N GLY A 56 -8.54 -7.03 6.76
CA GLY A 56 -8.16 -8.23 6.03
C GLY A 56 -7.23 -9.10 6.88
N GLY A 57 -7.22 -10.41 6.65
CA GLY A 57 -6.36 -11.34 7.39
C GLY A 57 -4.87 -11.00 7.36
N THR A 58 -4.44 -10.17 6.40
CA THR A 58 -3.04 -9.79 6.16
C THR A 58 -2.36 -9.01 7.29
N TYR A 59 -3.13 -8.46 8.23
CA TYR A 59 -2.59 -7.70 9.38
C TYR A 59 -2.42 -8.56 10.63
N LYS A 60 -2.98 -9.78 10.65
CA LYS A 60 -2.81 -10.68 11.79
C LYS A 60 -1.39 -11.26 11.77
N PRO A 61 -0.79 -11.51 12.95
CA PRO A 61 0.41 -12.34 13.02
C PRO A 61 0.17 -13.67 12.32
N TYR A 62 1.20 -14.18 11.65
CA TYR A 62 1.11 -15.40 10.87
C TYR A 62 2.38 -16.22 11.02
N THR A 63 2.25 -17.55 10.97
CA THR A 63 3.35 -18.48 11.18
C THR A 63 3.67 -19.24 9.90
N VAL A 64 4.95 -19.26 9.52
CA VAL A 64 5.47 -20.03 8.39
C VAL A 64 6.74 -20.74 8.86
N PHE A 65 6.84 -22.06 8.62
CA PHE A 65 7.98 -22.88 9.06
C PHE A 65 8.35 -22.73 10.56
N GLY A 66 7.35 -22.58 11.42
CA GLY A 66 7.55 -22.40 12.87
C GLY A 66 8.02 -21.01 13.29
N GLN A 67 8.25 -20.08 12.36
CA GLN A 67 8.55 -18.68 12.65
C GLN A 67 7.29 -17.84 12.55
N THR A 68 7.00 -17.06 13.59
CA THR A 68 5.87 -16.12 13.62
C THR A 68 6.33 -14.73 13.21
N TYR A 69 5.67 -14.17 12.20
CA TYR A 69 5.88 -12.81 11.73
C TYR A 69 4.75 -11.91 12.20
N TYR A 70 5.14 -10.71 12.61
CA TYR A 70 4.23 -9.65 13.05
C TYR A 70 4.28 -8.54 12.00
N PRO A 71 3.28 -8.45 11.10
CA PRO A 71 3.17 -7.31 10.21
C PRO A 71 3.24 -6.01 11.01
N LEU A 72 4.05 -5.06 10.53
CA LEU A 72 4.13 -3.73 11.10
C LEU A 72 2.78 -3.07 11.01
N ASP A 73 2.41 -2.33 12.05
CA ASP A 73 1.20 -1.54 12.00
C ASP A 73 1.38 -0.36 11.04
N SER A 74 2.57 0.23 10.92
CA SER A 74 2.89 1.31 9.98
C SER A 74 4.18 1.07 9.22
N ALA A 75 4.24 1.57 8.00
CA ALA A 75 5.43 1.58 7.17
C ALA A 75 6.25 2.89 7.31
N ALA A 76 5.78 3.88 8.07
CA ALA A 76 6.40 5.19 8.11
C ALA A 76 7.89 5.13 8.54
N GLY A 77 8.78 5.63 7.67
CA GLY A 77 10.21 5.65 7.94
C GLY A 77 10.91 4.30 7.81
N TYR A 78 10.24 3.27 7.28
CA TYR A 78 10.86 1.97 7.08
C TYR A 78 12.07 2.06 6.16
N SER A 79 13.16 1.44 6.59
CA SER A 79 14.42 1.36 5.86
C SER A 79 15.14 0.07 6.27
N GLU A 80 15.42 -0.82 5.31
CA GLU A 80 16.11 -2.08 5.53
C GLU A 80 17.07 -2.37 4.36
N THR A 81 18.23 -2.94 4.66
CA THR A 81 19.16 -3.47 3.64
C THR A 81 19.22 -4.98 3.75
N GLY A 82 19.15 -5.68 2.63
CA GLY A 82 19.17 -7.14 2.60
C GLY A 82 19.20 -7.71 1.19
N MET A 83 18.99 -9.02 1.07
CA MET A 83 18.96 -9.68 -0.23
C MET A 83 17.56 -9.64 -0.84
N ALA A 84 17.46 -9.26 -2.10
CA ALA A 84 16.28 -9.43 -2.93
C ALA A 84 16.37 -10.70 -3.78
N SER A 85 15.21 -11.27 -4.10
CA SER A 85 15.06 -12.17 -5.25
C SER A 85 13.83 -11.79 -6.06
N TRP A 86 13.36 -12.67 -6.95
CA TRP A 86 12.17 -12.44 -7.75
C TRP A 86 11.36 -13.73 -7.96
N TYR A 87 10.05 -13.57 -8.17
CA TYR A 87 9.14 -14.67 -8.46
C TYR A 87 9.33 -15.22 -9.87
N GLY A 88 9.63 -16.52 -9.97
CA GLY A 88 9.66 -17.22 -11.26
C GLY A 88 8.30 -17.21 -12.00
N PRO A 89 8.28 -17.58 -13.29
CA PRO A 89 7.07 -17.54 -14.13
C PRO A 89 5.91 -18.39 -13.59
N ASN A 90 6.20 -19.46 -12.83
CA ASN A 90 5.20 -20.37 -12.26
C ASN A 90 4.30 -19.75 -11.17
N PHE A 91 4.55 -18.50 -10.77
CA PHE A 91 3.70 -17.79 -9.82
C PHE A 91 2.57 -17.02 -10.52
N HIS A 92 2.71 -16.69 -11.80
CA HIS A 92 1.75 -15.87 -12.53
C HIS A 92 0.32 -16.44 -12.46
N GLY A 93 -0.67 -15.59 -12.19
CA GLY A 93 -2.07 -15.99 -12.08
C GLY A 93 -2.48 -16.57 -10.72
N LYS A 94 -1.53 -16.84 -9.80
CA LYS A 94 -1.85 -17.32 -8.45
C LYS A 94 -2.31 -16.20 -7.53
N LYS A 95 -2.99 -16.55 -6.44
CA LYS A 95 -3.39 -15.59 -5.41
C LYS A 95 -2.20 -15.17 -4.55
N THR A 96 -2.06 -13.88 -4.30
CA THR A 96 -1.15 -13.33 -3.29
C THR A 96 -1.81 -13.35 -1.91
N ALA A 97 -1.04 -13.10 -0.86
CA ALA A 97 -1.53 -13.04 0.51
C ALA A 97 -2.63 -11.97 0.74
N ASN A 98 -2.66 -10.90 -0.06
CA ASN A 98 -3.75 -9.92 0.00
C ASN A 98 -4.98 -10.25 -0.88
N GLY A 99 -4.96 -11.41 -1.55
CA GLY A 99 -6.08 -11.92 -2.35
C GLY A 99 -6.11 -11.45 -3.80
N GLU A 100 -5.19 -10.57 -4.21
CA GLU A 100 -5.00 -10.18 -5.60
C GLU A 100 -4.49 -11.36 -6.43
N VAL A 101 -4.74 -11.34 -7.73
CA VAL A 101 -4.09 -12.26 -8.68
C VAL A 101 -2.72 -11.69 -9.00
N TYR A 102 -1.67 -12.45 -8.74
CA TYR A 102 -0.31 -12.04 -9.03
C TYR A 102 -0.10 -11.87 -10.54
N ASN A 103 0.30 -10.66 -10.93
CA ASN A 103 0.70 -10.32 -12.27
C ASN A 103 2.19 -9.99 -12.30
N MET A 104 2.98 -10.81 -13.02
CA MET A 104 4.43 -10.66 -13.07
C MET A 104 4.89 -9.36 -13.75
N TYR A 105 4.01 -8.74 -14.55
CA TYR A 105 4.28 -7.50 -15.26
C TYR A 105 3.89 -6.24 -14.47
N GLN A 106 3.31 -6.39 -13.26
CA GLN A 106 3.03 -5.26 -12.38
C GLN A 106 4.21 -4.95 -11.46
N MET A 107 4.35 -3.70 -11.04
CA MET A 107 5.39 -3.26 -10.10
C MET A 107 5.00 -3.61 -8.65
N THR A 108 5.06 -4.90 -8.31
CA THR A 108 4.70 -5.42 -6.99
C THR A 108 5.83 -6.26 -6.37
N ALA A 109 5.73 -6.49 -5.06
CA ALA A 109 6.67 -7.32 -4.33
C ALA A 109 6.01 -8.01 -3.11
N ALA A 110 6.64 -9.09 -2.66
CA ALA A 110 6.35 -9.72 -1.37
C ALA A 110 7.29 -9.20 -0.29
N HIS A 111 6.75 -8.92 0.90
CA HIS A 111 7.53 -8.55 2.07
C HIS A 111 6.96 -9.21 3.33
N ARG A 112 7.83 -9.60 4.26
CA ARG A 112 7.47 -10.35 5.47
C ARG A 112 6.54 -9.54 6.40
N ILE A 113 6.91 -8.30 6.66
CA ILE A 113 6.26 -7.50 7.71
C ILE A 113 5.71 -6.14 7.24
N LEU A 114 5.92 -5.73 5.99
CA LEU A 114 5.36 -4.45 5.56
C LEU A 114 3.85 -4.59 5.37
N PRO A 115 3.05 -3.57 5.75
CA PRO A 115 1.64 -3.55 5.43
C PRO A 115 1.37 -3.79 3.94
N MET A 116 0.23 -4.38 3.65
CA MET A 116 -0.23 -4.46 2.27
C MET A 116 -0.47 -3.05 1.72
N HIS A 117 -0.24 -2.88 0.42
CA HIS A 117 -0.32 -1.62 -0.31
C HIS A 117 0.74 -0.56 0.04
N THR A 118 1.65 -0.83 0.98
CA THR A 118 2.84 -0.01 1.17
C THR A 118 3.61 0.08 -0.13
N LYS A 119 4.02 1.29 -0.51
CA LYS A 119 4.97 1.47 -1.60
C LYS A 119 6.36 1.74 -1.06
N VAL A 120 7.33 1.09 -1.68
CA VAL A 120 8.74 1.22 -1.33
C VAL A 120 9.56 1.51 -2.58
N VAL A 121 10.61 2.29 -2.42
CA VAL A 121 11.72 2.36 -3.37
C VAL A 121 12.71 1.28 -2.99
N VAL A 122 12.99 0.40 -3.93
CA VAL A 122 14.04 -0.60 -3.84
C VAL A 122 15.21 -0.10 -4.67
N LYS A 123 16.40 -0.02 -4.08
CA LYS A 123 17.65 0.31 -4.76
C LYS A 123 18.55 -0.91 -4.79
N ASN A 124 18.94 -1.36 -5.97
CA ASN A 124 19.97 -2.38 -6.14
C ASN A 124 21.34 -1.75 -5.87
N LEU A 125 22.02 -2.24 -4.83
CA LEU A 125 23.30 -1.69 -4.38
C LEU A 125 24.47 -2.11 -5.28
N ASN A 126 24.30 -3.13 -6.11
CA ASN A 126 25.34 -3.60 -7.02
C ASN A 126 25.46 -2.71 -8.28
N ASN A 127 24.36 -2.08 -8.73
CA ASN A 127 24.33 -1.31 -9.97
C ASN A 127 23.70 0.09 -9.83
N GLY A 128 23.23 0.46 -8.64
CA GLY A 128 22.62 1.76 -8.35
C GLY A 128 21.19 1.96 -8.87
N ARG A 129 20.63 1.01 -9.63
CA ARG A 129 19.27 1.12 -10.20
C ARG A 129 18.22 1.07 -9.10
N SER A 130 17.12 1.79 -9.31
CA SER A 130 16.01 1.85 -8.35
C SER A 130 14.65 1.65 -9.03
N ALA A 131 13.71 1.09 -8.28
CA ALA A 131 12.33 0.89 -8.71
C ALA A 131 11.36 1.07 -7.54
N GLU A 132 10.23 1.73 -7.81
CA GLU A 132 9.08 1.76 -6.90
C GLU A 132 8.27 0.48 -7.08
N VAL A 133 7.93 -0.19 -5.98
CA VAL A 133 7.06 -1.36 -5.96
C VAL A 133 6.01 -1.24 -4.85
N ARG A 134 4.85 -1.86 -5.06
CA ARG A 134 3.80 -1.99 -4.04
C ARG A 134 3.83 -3.37 -3.41
N ILE A 135 3.75 -3.43 -2.09
CA ILE A 135 3.63 -4.70 -1.36
C ILE A 135 2.22 -5.25 -1.53
N ASN A 136 2.09 -6.47 -2.04
CA ASN A 136 0.80 -7.17 -2.15
C ASN A 136 0.84 -8.63 -1.69
N ASP A 137 2.00 -9.10 -1.22
CA ASP A 137 2.20 -10.49 -0.84
C ASP A 137 3.11 -10.65 0.39
N ARG A 138 3.16 -11.86 0.94
CA ARG A 138 3.99 -12.22 2.10
C ARG A 138 5.16 -13.12 1.69
N GLY A 139 6.26 -12.99 2.42
CA GLY A 139 7.55 -13.63 2.11
C GLY A 139 8.62 -12.57 1.83
N PRO A 140 9.84 -12.99 1.44
CA PRO A 140 10.34 -14.36 1.38
C PRO A 140 10.47 -15.02 2.76
N PHE A 141 10.41 -16.35 2.80
CA PHE A 141 10.56 -17.17 4.02
C PHE A 141 11.79 -18.08 4.00
N VAL A 142 12.64 -17.93 2.97
CA VAL A 142 13.86 -18.73 2.80
C VAL A 142 15.05 -17.80 2.69
N ASN A 143 16.13 -18.22 3.36
CA ASN A 143 17.39 -17.50 3.47
C ASN A 143 17.23 -16.12 4.13
N ASN A 144 18.30 -15.33 4.18
CA ASN A 144 18.29 -13.95 4.70
C ASN A 144 17.78 -12.95 3.64
N ARG A 145 16.76 -13.33 2.86
CA ARG A 145 16.12 -12.45 1.87
C ARG A 145 15.07 -11.59 2.55
N ILE A 146 14.91 -10.35 2.08
CA ILE A 146 14.00 -9.37 2.67
C ILE A 146 12.83 -9.03 1.76
N ILE A 147 12.98 -9.21 0.45
CA ILE A 147 11.96 -8.86 -0.54
C ILE A 147 12.02 -9.79 -1.77
N ASP A 148 10.87 -10.24 -2.23
CA ASP A 148 10.74 -10.97 -3.51
C ASP A 148 9.99 -10.09 -4.51
N LEU A 149 10.67 -9.75 -5.61
CA LEU A 149 10.21 -8.81 -6.63
C LEU A 149 9.33 -9.51 -7.68
N SER A 150 8.44 -8.75 -8.31
CA SER A 150 7.85 -9.18 -9.59
C SER A 150 8.90 -9.23 -10.70
N TYR A 151 8.59 -9.92 -11.81
CA TYR A 151 9.46 -9.94 -12.99
C TYR A 151 9.74 -8.52 -13.50
N ALA A 152 8.72 -7.67 -13.64
CA ALA A 152 8.88 -6.29 -14.10
C ALA A 152 9.79 -5.46 -13.17
N ALA A 153 9.67 -5.63 -11.86
CA ALA A 153 10.52 -4.94 -10.90
C ALA A 153 11.96 -5.48 -10.94
N ALA A 154 12.13 -6.80 -11.06
CA ALA A 154 13.42 -7.45 -11.17
C ALA A 154 14.16 -7.05 -12.45
N ASP A 155 13.46 -6.95 -13.58
CA ASP A 155 14.01 -6.48 -14.85
C ASP A 155 14.55 -5.05 -14.71
N ARG A 156 13.71 -4.15 -14.19
CA ARG A 156 14.07 -2.74 -13.98
C ARG A 156 15.26 -2.57 -13.05
N LEU A 157 15.39 -3.43 -12.03
CA LEU A 157 16.50 -3.43 -11.09
C LEU A 157 17.75 -4.19 -11.57
N GLY A 158 17.67 -4.90 -12.69
CA GLY A 158 18.76 -5.75 -13.19
C GLY A 158 19.03 -6.96 -12.30
N VAL A 159 17.98 -7.59 -11.77
CA VAL A 159 18.05 -8.75 -10.86
C VAL A 159 17.78 -10.08 -11.58
N ILE A 160 17.14 -10.07 -12.76
CA ILE A 160 16.75 -11.30 -13.47
C ILE A 160 17.94 -12.24 -13.71
N GLY A 161 18.99 -11.75 -14.38
CA GLY A 161 20.16 -12.56 -14.71
C GLY A 161 20.88 -13.12 -13.47
N PRO A 162 21.26 -12.27 -12.49
CA PRO A 162 21.88 -12.73 -11.24
C PRO A 162 20.97 -13.58 -10.33
N GLY A 163 19.64 -13.54 -10.54
CA GLY A 163 18.63 -14.17 -9.69
C GLY A 163 18.40 -13.49 -8.34
N THR A 164 19.44 -12.89 -7.76
CA THR A 164 19.39 -12.15 -6.49
C THR A 164 20.27 -10.91 -6.53
N ALA A 165 20.00 -9.94 -5.64
CA ALA A 165 20.84 -8.75 -5.49
C ALA A 165 20.79 -8.21 -4.07
N LYS A 166 21.87 -7.57 -3.61
CA LYS A 166 21.83 -6.79 -2.37
C LYS A 166 21.08 -5.49 -2.64
N VAL A 167 20.05 -5.21 -1.87
CA VAL A 167 19.17 -4.06 -2.05
C VAL A 167 19.00 -3.25 -0.77
N HIS A 168 18.69 -1.97 -0.96
CA HIS A 168 18.15 -1.10 0.09
C HIS A 168 16.67 -0.85 -0.20
N VAL A 169 15.81 -1.16 0.76
CA VAL A 169 14.35 -0.97 0.68
C VAL A 169 13.96 0.15 1.62
N GLN A 170 13.33 1.19 1.08
CA GLN A 170 12.85 2.32 1.88
C GLN A 170 11.44 2.71 1.47
N THR A 171 10.63 3.14 2.44
CA THR A 171 9.30 3.68 2.13
C THR A 171 9.39 5.07 1.52
N ILE A 172 8.47 5.40 0.62
CA ILE A 172 8.42 6.72 -0.02
C ILE A 172 8.05 7.77 1.02
N ALA A 173 8.84 8.84 1.11
CA ALA A 173 8.59 9.96 2.01
C ALA A 173 7.16 10.52 1.80
N GLY A 174 6.43 10.75 2.89
CA GLY A 174 5.03 11.19 2.85
C GLY A 174 4.00 10.07 2.79
N GLN A 175 4.39 8.80 2.55
CA GLN A 175 3.52 7.65 2.80
C GLN A 175 3.50 7.31 4.29
N THR A 176 2.75 8.10 5.04
CA THR A 176 2.12 7.55 6.24
C THR A 176 0.96 6.72 5.73
N ILE A 177 0.98 5.39 5.86
CA ILE A 177 -0.30 4.68 5.81
C ILE A 177 -1.03 5.12 7.08
N GLN A 178 -1.83 6.19 6.93
CA GLN A 178 -2.76 6.63 7.95
C GLN A 178 -3.88 5.60 7.95
N TYR A 179 -3.81 4.67 8.89
CA TYR A 179 -4.97 3.89 9.20
C TYR A 179 -5.94 4.80 9.91
N ILE A 180 -7.04 5.10 9.24
CA ILE A 180 -8.13 5.88 9.78
C ILE A 180 -9.21 4.87 10.19
N GLY A 181 -9.56 4.84 11.47
CA GLY A 181 -10.48 3.87 12.03
C GLY A 181 -10.38 3.85 13.54
N PRO A 182 -11.35 3.26 14.26
CA PRO A 182 -11.29 3.20 15.71
C PRO A 182 -10.18 2.23 16.17
N PHE A 183 -9.12 2.79 16.72
CA PHE A 183 -8.07 2.05 17.43
C PHE A 183 -8.31 2.06 18.93
N TYR A 184 -7.87 1.02 19.60
CA TYR A 184 -7.89 0.93 21.07
C TYR A 184 -6.58 0.36 21.57
N VAL A 185 -6.16 0.73 22.77
CA VAL A 185 -5.09 0.05 23.49
C VAL A 185 -5.71 -0.96 24.43
N GLN A 186 -5.47 -2.25 24.24
CA GLN A 186 -5.86 -3.28 25.19
C GLN A 186 -4.94 -3.19 26.42
N TYR A 187 -5.46 -2.64 27.51
CA TYR A 187 -4.70 -2.38 28.74
C TYR A 187 -4.56 -3.64 29.60
N GLY A 188 -5.57 -4.53 29.58
CA GLY A 188 -5.55 -5.77 30.33
C GLY A 188 -6.72 -6.69 30.00
N ALA A 189 -6.64 -7.94 30.44
CA ALA A 189 -7.69 -8.95 30.28
C ALA A 189 -7.85 -9.75 31.58
N PHE A 190 -9.09 -9.96 32.02
CA PHE A 190 -9.40 -10.58 33.30
C PHE A 190 -10.40 -11.71 33.13
N VAL A 191 -10.20 -12.85 33.80
CA VAL A 191 -11.21 -13.92 33.86
C VAL A 191 -12.43 -13.46 34.68
N VAL A 192 -12.18 -12.75 35.78
CA VAL A 192 -13.23 -12.19 36.65
C VAL A 192 -13.69 -10.83 36.12
N GLU A 193 -14.97 -10.71 35.78
CA GLU A 193 -15.56 -9.51 35.19
C GLU A 193 -15.40 -8.27 36.07
N ASP A 194 -15.58 -8.41 37.38
CA ASP A 194 -15.50 -7.28 38.32
C ASP A 194 -14.11 -6.65 38.38
N ASN A 195 -13.05 -7.42 38.11
CA ASN A 195 -11.70 -6.88 38.01
C ASN A 195 -11.59 -5.95 36.78
N ALA A 196 -12.17 -6.35 35.66
CA ALA A 196 -12.24 -5.52 34.46
C ALA A 196 -13.09 -4.25 34.70
N ARG A 197 -14.24 -4.37 35.39
CA ARG A 197 -15.11 -3.24 35.74
C ARG A 197 -14.38 -2.22 36.61
N ARG A 198 -13.70 -2.67 37.66
CA ARG A 198 -12.89 -1.82 38.55
C ARG A 198 -11.76 -1.11 37.81
N LEU A 199 -11.05 -1.82 36.93
CA LEU A 199 -10.01 -1.20 36.12
C LEU A 199 -10.58 -0.14 35.16
N ARG A 200 -11.67 -0.45 34.45
CA ARG A 200 -12.34 0.51 33.55
C ARG A 200 -12.69 1.79 34.30
N GLN A 201 -13.29 1.68 35.49
CA GLN A 201 -13.69 2.85 36.28
C GLN A 201 -12.48 3.71 36.68
N ARG A 202 -11.38 3.08 37.13
CA ARG A 202 -10.13 3.80 37.45
C ARG A 202 -9.56 4.54 36.24
N LEU A 203 -9.55 3.91 35.07
CA LEU A 203 -9.05 4.53 33.84
C LEU A 203 -9.95 5.69 33.41
N GLN A 204 -11.27 5.54 33.49
CA GLN A 204 -12.22 6.62 33.18
C GLN A 204 -12.05 7.83 34.10
N GLN A 205 -11.86 7.61 35.42
CA GLN A 205 -11.58 8.68 36.39
C GLN A 205 -10.29 9.43 36.11
N ARG A 206 -9.32 8.79 35.46
CA ARG A 206 -8.04 9.39 35.06
C ARG A 206 -8.10 10.13 33.72
N GLY A 207 -9.29 10.27 33.13
CA GLY A 207 -9.50 10.98 31.87
C GLY A 207 -9.59 10.08 30.63
N PHE A 208 -9.47 8.75 30.78
CA PHE A 208 -9.67 7.81 29.67
C PHE A 208 -11.15 7.45 29.50
N SER A 209 -11.99 8.45 29.24
CA SER A 209 -13.47 8.32 29.26
C SER A 209 -14.02 7.27 28.30
N GLY A 210 -13.41 7.09 27.13
CA GLY A 210 -13.81 6.08 26.15
C GLY A 210 -13.30 4.66 26.42
N THR A 211 -12.76 4.39 27.62
CA THR A 211 -12.39 3.04 28.03
C THR A 211 -13.61 2.12 28.06
N ARG A 212 -13.52 0.97 27.40
CA ARG A 212 -14.59 -0.02 27.30
C ARG A 212 -14.14 -1.40 27.77
N ILE A 213 -15.12 -2.29 27.95
CA ILE A 213 -14.91 -3.72 28.20
C ILE A 213 -15.46 -4.50 27.01
N THR A 214 -14.67 -5.44 26.49
CA THR A 214 -15.12 -6.41 25.49
C THR A 214 -14.91 -7.82 26.00
N LYS A 215 -15.73 -8.76 25.52
CA LYS A 215 -15.61 -10.18 25.86
C LYS A 215 -14.75 -10.87 24.79
N GLY A 216 -13.81 -11.71 25.21
CA GLY A 216 -13.06 -12.60 24.33
C GLY A 216 -12.92 -13.98 24.94
N GLU A 217 -12.77 -15.00 24.11
CA GLU A 217 -12.59 -16.38 24.56
C GLU A 217 -11.23 -16.90 24.09
N LEU A 218 -10.54 -17.65 24.95
CA LEU A 218 -9.29 -18.32 24.64
C LEU A 218 -9.30 -19.68 25.34
N ASN A 219 -9.20 -20.77 24.57
CA ASN A 219 -9.19 -22.15 25.07
C ASN A 219 -10.39 -22.46 26.00
N GLY A 220 -11.60 -22.02 25.63
CA GLY A 220 -12.81 -22.22 26.43
C GLY A 220 -12.93 -21.31 27.67
N THR A 221 -11.91 -20.49 27.96
CA THR A 221 -11.95 -19.53 29.07
C THR A 221 -12.35 -18.15 28.55
N ILE A 222 -13.33 -17.53 29.23
CA ILE A 222 -13.80 -16.18 28.93
C ILE A 222 -12.89 -15.16 29.63
N TYR A 223 -12.48 -14.15 28.87
CA TYR A 223 -11.73 -13.00 29.35
C TYR A 223 -12.48 -11.70 29.04
N TRP A 224 -12.52 -10.82 30.02
CA TRP A 224 -13.03 -9.47 29.95
C TRP A 224 -11.86 -8.51 29.70
N ARG A 225 -11.77 -8.00 28.47
CA ARG A 225 -10.68 -7.17 27.96
C ARG A 225 -11.01 -5.70 28.19
N VAL A 226 -10.15 -4.98 28.90
CA VAL A 226 -10.28 -3.54 29.13
C VAL A 226 -9.46 -2.80 28.08
N GLN A 227 -10.12 -1.91 27.34
CA GLN A 227 -9.56 -1.26 26.15
C GLN A 227 -9.74 0.26 26.25
N VAL A 228 -8.65 1.02 26.13
CA VAL A 228 -8.62 2.48 26.15
C VAL A 228 -8.70 3.02 24.72
N GLY A 229 -9.56 3.99 24.44
CA GLY A 229 -9.78 4.52 23.08
C GLY A 229 -11.15 5.21 22.97
N ALA A 230 -11.74 5.41 21.80
CA ALA A 230 -11.23 5.12 20.46
C ALA A 230 -10.27 6.21 19.97
N PHE A 231 -9.16 5.82 19.35
CA PHE A 231 -8.25 6.72 18.64
C PHE A 231 -8.58 6.71 17.15
N SER A 232 -8.46 7.86 16.49
CA SER A 232 -8.87 8.02 15.09
C SER A 232 -7.88 7.41 14.11
N ASN A 233 -6.64 7.25 14.57
CA ASN A 233 -5.56 6.68 13.80
C ASN A 233 -4.59 5.89 14.68
N LEU A 234 -3.84 5.01 14.02
CA LEU A 234 -2.86 4.14 14.67
C LEU A 234 -1.79 4.93 15.45
N ARG A 235 -1.34 6.08 14.94
CA ARG A 235 -0.27 6.86 15.58
C ARG A 235 -0.73 7.39 16.95
N GLU A 236 -1.96 7.89 17.04
CA GLU A 236 -2.58 8.28 18.31
C GLU A 236 -2.68 7.09 19.28
N ALA A 237 -3.07 5.92 18.78
CA ALA A 237 -3.17 4.72 19.59
C ALA A 237 -1.81 4.23 20.11
N GLU A 238 -0.76 4.25 19.27
CA GLU A 238 0.60 3.88 19.67
C GLU A 238 1.21 4.86 20.67
N ASN A 239 1.01 6.16 20.46
CA ASN A 239 1.42 7.18 21.44
C ASN A 239 0.74 6.92 22.79
N MET A 240 -0.56 6.58 22.77
CA MET A 240 -1.27 6.20 23.98
C MET A 240 -0.71 4.91 24.59
N ARG A 241 -0.44 3.88 23.78
CA ARG A 241 0.13 2.61 24.25
C ARG A 241 1.45 2.85 24.95
N LEU A 242 2.34 3.67 24.40
CA LEU A 242 3.62 4.02 25.03
C LEU A 242 3.44 4.73 26.39
N GLN A 243 2.40 5.56 26.51
CA GLN A 243 2.06 6.18 27.79
C GLN A 243 1.56 5.14 28.81
N LEU A 244 0.65 4.25 28.40
CA LEU A 244 0.06 3.22 29.26
C LEU A 244 1.04 2.10 29.61
N ALA A 245 2.03 1.83 28.75
CA ALA A 245 3.06 0.80 28.92
C ALA A 245 3.94 1.03 30.15
N LYS A 246 3.99 2.26 30.68
CA LYS A 246 4.69 2.58 31.94
C LYS A 246 4.06 1.88 33.15
N GLU A 247 2.78 1.54 33.07
CA GLU A 247 2.01 0.91 34.15
C GLU A 247 1.51 -0.50 33.79
N SER A 248 1.25 -0.74 32.50
CA SER A 248 0.87 -2.04 31.96
C SER A 248 1.79 -2.38 30.78
N PRO A 249 2.99 -2.95 31.03
CA PRO A 249 4.00 -3.21 30.01
C PRO A 249 3.49 -4.09 28.85
N ASP A 250 2.52 -4.97 29.13
CA ASP A 250 1.96 -5.92 28.16
C ASP A 250 0.80 -5.32 27.34
N CYS A 251 0.50 -4.03 27.48
CA CYS A 251 -0.56 -3.41 26.68
C CYS A 251 -0.16 -3.29 25.20
N PHE A 252 -1.13 -3.51 24.32
CA PHE A 252 -0.93 -3.48 22.87
C PHE A 252 -2.07 -2.78 22.14
N VAL A 253 -1.77 -2.20 20.98
CA VAL A 253 -2.79 -1.60 20.13
C VAL A 253 -3.57 -2.70 19.43
N ILE A 254 -4.89 -2.53 19.42
CA ILE A 254 -5.82 -3.24 18.57
C ILE A 254 -6.55 -2.19 17.72
N ALA A 255 -7.20 -2.66 16.68
CA ALA A 255 -8.26 -1.87 16.07
C ALA A 255 -9.51 -2.73 15.93
N ASP A 256 -10.64 -2.06 15.82
CA ASP A 256 -11.91 -2.68 15.49
C ASP A 256 -12.12 -2.84 13.98
#